data_AF-A0A7M7HKX9-F1
#
_entry.id   AF-A0A7M7HKX9-F1
#
_cell.length_a   1.000
_cell.length_b   1.000
_cell.length_c   1.000
_cell.angle_alpha   90.00
_cell.angle_beta   90.00
_cell.angle_gamma   90.00
#
_symmetry.space_group_name_H-M   'P 1'
#
loop_
_entity.id
_entity.type
_entity.pdbx_description
1 polymer ?
#
loop_
_entity_poly.entity_id
_entity_poly.type
_entity_poly.pdbx_seq_one_letter_code
_entity_poly.pdbx_strand_id
1 'polypeptide(L)'
;MKSQRSGRIVNISSIGGFAGFPFYELYGSSKFALEGFSESLAMICRRFNIWVTAVQPGPTATKVENNPDITDDLLAQMDDERVDPETRKYFCDRVKMRRDVLKNISQPVEEVVDVIERIIDDEKPLLRYQTNEASREMARVRSQDPTGDAWIENKLMTGFFHDVND
;
A
#
# COMPACT_ATOMS: atom_id res chain seq x y z
N MET A 1 -16.97 -13.79 -18.00
CA MET A 1 -16.48 -14.51 -16.81
C MET A 1 -17.53 -15.43 -16.20
N LYS A 2 -18.60 -14.96 -15.52
CA LYS A 2 -19.57 -15.86 -14.85
C LYS A 2 -20.24 -16.87 -15.78
N SER A 3 -20.68 -16.44 -16.97
CA SER A 3 -21.22 -17.34 -18.01
C SER A 3 -20.19 -18.33 -18.55
N GLN A 4 -18.94 -17.87 -18.71
CA GLN A 4 -17.80 -18.67 -19.19
C GLN A 4 -17.24 -19.63 -18.12
N ARG A 5 -17.61 -19.44 -16.85
CA ARG A 5 -17.08 -20.16 -15.68
C ARG A 5 -15.55 -20.15 -15.60
N SER A 6 -14.94 -19.04 -15.98
CA SER A 6 -13.49 -18.83 -15.92
C SER A 6 -13.15 -17.34 -15.92
N GLY A 7 -11.95 -17.05 -15.39
CA GLY A 7 -11.28 -15.76 -15.53
C GLY A 7 -10.58 -15.30 -14.26
N ARG A 8 -9.80 -14.23 -14.37
CA ARG A 8 -9.03 -13.62 -13.28
C ARG A 8 -9.38 -12.13 -13.16
N ILE A 9 -9.52 -11.64 -11.94
CA ILE A 9 -9.68 -10.22 -11.60
C ILE A 9 -8.48 -9.84 -10.74
N VAL A 10 -7.64 -8.93 -11.24
CA VAL A 10 -6.45 -8.47 -10.54
C VAL A 10 -6.65 -7.02 -10.14
N ASN A 11 -6.76 -6.77 -8.85
CA ASN A 11 -6.92 -5.43 -8.27
C ASN A 11 -5.57 -4.94 -7.77
N ILE A 12 -5.17 -3.72 -8.16
CA ILE A 12 -3.96 -3.08 -7.65
C ILE A 12 -4.29 -2.32 -6.36
N SER A 13 -4.01 -2.97 -5.24
CA SER A 13 -4.13 -2.44 -3.89
C SER A 13 -2.89 -1.63 -3.52
N SER A 14 -2.40 -1.77 -2.29
CA SER A 14 -1.22 -1.14 -1.71
C SER A 14 -0.90 -1.82 -0.38
N ILE A 15 0.35 -1.75 0.07
CA ILE A 15 0.65 -2.03 1.48
C ILE A 15 -0.14 -1.09 2.43
N GLY A 16 -0.53 0.09 1.95
CA GLY A 16 -1.46 1.02 2.61
C GLY A 16 -2.91 0.52 2.73
N GLY A 17 -3.26 -0.59 2.07
CA GLY A 17 -4.51 -1.32 2.30
C GLY A 17 -4.44 -2.28 3.48
N PHE A 18 -3.22 -2.49 4.02
CA PHE A 18 -2.99 -3.32 5.18
C PHE A 18 -2.50 -2.52 6.38
N ALA A 19 -1.71 -1.46 6.20
CA ALA A 19 -1.21 -0.62 7.29
C ALA A 19 -1.55 0.85 7.08
N GLY A 20 -1.89 1.56 8.16
CA GLY A 20 -2.13 2.99 8.13
C GLY A 20 -0.83 3.80 8.16
N PHE A 21 -0.81 4.94 7.46
CA PHE A 21 0.30 5.89 7.47
C PHE A 21 -0.26 7.30 7.73
N PRO A 22 0.34 8.10 8.62
CA PRO A 22 -0.05 9.49 8.84
C PRO A 22 -0.04 10.28 7.54
N PHE A 23 -1.07 11.12 7.36
CA PHE A 23 -1.29 11.96 6.17
C PHE A 23 -1.64 11.19 4.89
N TYR A 24 -1.98 9.92 5.03
CA TYR A 24 -2.51 9.07 3.97
C TYR A 24 -3.90 8.52 4.34
N GLU A 25 -4.64 9.16 5.24
CA GLU A 25 -5.88 8.64 5.82
C GLU A 25 -6.91 8.31 4.72
N LEU A 26 -7.12 9.23 3.77
CA LEU A 26 -8.06 9.01 2.66
C LEU A 26 -7.55 7.94 1.67
N TYR A 27 -6.27 8.00 1.33
CA TYR A 27 -5.64 7.01 0.45
C TYR A 27 -5.70 5.61 1.05
N GLY A 28 -5.24 5.46 2.29
CA GLY A 28 -5.27 4.22 3.07
C GLY A 28 -6.69 3.70 3.19
N SER A 29 -7.66 4.55 3.59
CA SER A 29 -9.08 4.15 3.66
C SER A 29 -9.58 3.57 2.34
N SER A 30 -9.23 4.18 1.20
CA SER A 30 -9.62 3.66 -0.12
C SER A 30 -8.99 2.29 -0.42
N LYS A 31 -7.74 2.06 0.00
CA LYS A 31 -7.03 0.80 -0.22
C LYS A 31 -7.50 -0.30 0.73
N PHE A 32 -7.81 0.03 1.99
CA PHE A 32 -8.48 -0.89 2.92
C PHE A 32 -9.87 -1.30 2.40
N ALA A 33 -10.64 -0.34 1.85
CA ALA A 33 -11.92 -0.63 1.22
C ALA A 33 -11.76 -1.58 0.02
N LEU A 34 -10.72 -1.39 -0.80
CA LEU A 34 -10.41 -2.27 -1.92
C LEU A 34 -10.02 -3.70 -1.47
N GLU A 35 -9.31 -3.84 -0.36
CA GLU A 35 -9.02 -5.15 0.26
C GLU A 35 -10.30 -5.86 0.69
N GLY A 36 -11.17 -5.18 1.46
CA GLY A 36 -12.44 -5.73 1.91
C GLY A 36 -13.37 -6.09 0.74
N PHE A 37 -13.41 -5.23 -0.30
CA PHE A 37 -14.13 -5.51 -1.54
C PHE A 37 -13.59 -6.74 -2.26
N SER A 38 -12.27 -6.85 -2.42
CA SER A 38 -11.63 -7.96 -3.14
C SER A 38 -11.84 -9.29 -2.42
N GLU A 39 -11.70 -9.32 -1.10
CA GLU A 39 -11.95 -10.52 -0.29
C GLU A 39 -13.42 -10.95 -0.34
N SER A 40 -14.35 -9.99 -0.21
CA SER A 40 -15.78 -10.25 -0.31
C SER A 40 -16.17 -10.79 -1.70
N LEU A 41 -15.63 -10.18 -2.75
CA LEU A 41 -15.89 -10.60 -4.12
C LEU A 41 -15.29 -11.98 -4.41
N ALA A 42 -14.10 -12.29 -3.89
CA ALA A 42 -13.42 -13.57 -4.08
C ALA A 42 -14.29 -14.75 -3.62
N MET A 43 -14.98 -14.61 -2.48
CA MET A 43 -15.89 -15.63 -1.95
C MET A 43 -17.02 -15.96 -2.93
N ILE A 44 -17.59 -14.96 -3.59
CA ILE A 44 -18.67 -15.13 -4.58
C ILE A 44 -18.09 -15.70 -5.89
N CYS A 45 -17.00 -15.11 -6.39
CA CYS A 45 -16.36 -15.45 -7.65
C CYS A 45 -15.84 -16.89 -7.68
N ARG A 46 -15.35 -17.41 -6.55
CA ARG A 46 -14.81 -18.78 -6.47
C ARG A 46 -15.84 -19.85 -6.87
N ARG A 47 -17.14 -19.63 -6.60
CA ARG A 47 -18.23 -20.52 -7.03
C ARG A 47 -18.37 -20.63 -8.55
N PHE A 48 -17.88 -19.62 -9.28
CA PHE A 48 -17.90 -19.54 -10.74
C PHE A 48 -16.55 -19.84 -11.37
N ASN A 49 -15.58 -20.38 -10.61
CA ASN A 49 -14.21 -20.61 -11.07
C ASN A 49 -13.55 -19.31 -11.60
N ILE A 50 -13.84 -18.19 -10.92
CA ILE A 50 -13.21 -16.90 -11.16
C ILE A 50 -12.31 -16.61 -9.96
N TRP A 51 -11.08 -16.20 -10.23
CA TRP A 51 -10.09 -15.89 -9.22
C TRP A 51 -9.96 -14.37 -9.07
N VAL A 52 -9.96 -13.90 -7.83
CA VAL A 52 -9.78 -12.48 -7.50
C VAL A 52 -8.52 -12.37 -6.68
N THR A 53 -7.64 -11.46 -7.07
CA THR A 53 -6.35 -11.24 -6.43
C THR A 53 -6.15 -9.75 -6.20
N ALA A 54 -5.72 -9.38 -4.99
CA ALA A 54 -5.25 -8.07 -4.63
C ALA A 54 -3.71 -8.07 -4.62
N VAL A 55 -3.12 -7.34 -5.57
CA VAL A 55 -1.68 -7.06 -5.59
C VAL A 55 -1.42 -5.91 -4.64
N GLN A 56 -0.45 -6.06 -3.74
CA GLN A 56 -0.14 -5.09 -2.69
C GLN A 56 1.30 -4.58 -2.87
N PRO A 57 1.50 -3.58 -3.75
CA PRO A 57 2.80 -2.95 -3.87
C PRO A 57 3.16 -2.15 -2.62
N GLY A 58 4.44 -2.20 -2.24
CA GLY A 58 5.07 -1.13 -1.47
C GLY A 58 5.33 0.10 -2.33
N PRO A 59 6.15 1.06 -1.87
CA PRO A 59 6.65 2.14 -2.70
C PRO A 59 7.22 1.60 -4.02
N THR A 60 6.85 2.23 -5.13
CA THR A 60 7.25 1.82 -6.49
C THR A 60 7.71 3.05 -7.25
N ALA A 61 8.80 2.94 -7.99
CA ALA A 61 9.42 4.02 -8.76
C ALA A 61 8.59 4.43 -9.99
N THR A 62 7.36 4.89 -9.77
CA THR A 62 6.48 5.41 -10.82
C THR A 62 6.68 6.92 -11.03
N LYS A 63 6.08 7.48 -12.08
CA LYS A 63 6.08 8.94 -12.28
C LYS A 63 5.40 9.70 -11.13
N VAL A 64 4.48 9.08 -10.40
CA VAL A 64 3.81 9.70 -9.25
C VAL A 64 4.78 9.81 -8.09
N GLU A 65 5.44 8.72 -7.70
CA GLU A 65 6.42 8.73 -6.61
C GLU A 65 7.66 9.57 -6.94
N ASN A 66 8.09 9.60 -8.20
CA ASN A 66 9.27 10.32 -8.66
C ASN A 66 8.99 11.76 -9.12
N ASN A 67 7.76 12.27 -9.01
CA ASN A 67 7.47 13.65 -9.38
C ASN A 67 8.16 14.62 -8.40
N PRO A 68 9.18 15.40 -8.82
CA PRO A 68 9.86 16.33 -7.93
C PRO A 68 8.91 17.42 -7.39
N ASP A 69 7.90 17.79 -8.19
CA ASP A 69 6.96 18.87 -7.91
C ASP A 69 5.92 18.46 -6.86
N ILE A 70 5.63 17.15 -6.70
CA ILE A 70 4.64 16.69 -5.71
C ILE A 70 5.01 17.12 -4.29
N THR A 71 6.30 17.15 -3.97
CA THR A 71 6.73 17.57 -2.63
C THR A 71 6.43 19.05 -2.42
N ASP A 72 6.73 19.87 -3.43
CA ASP A 72 6.61 21.32 -3.34
C ASP A 72 5.12 21.74 -3.43
N ASP A 73 4.32 21.06 -4.25
CA ASP A 73 2.86 21.20 -4.32
C ASP A 73 2.19 20.83 -2.98
N LEU A 74 2.62 19.71 -2.36
CA LEU A 74 2.10 19.29 -1.06
C LEU A 74 2.45 20.32 0.03
N LEU A 75 3.66 20.86 0.02
CA LEU A 75 4.06 21.91 0.96
C LEU A 75 3.30 23.23 0.71
N ALA A 76 3.04 23.59 -0.55
CA ALA A 76 2.30 24.80 -0.91
C ALA A 76 0.82 24.74 -0.48
N GLN A 77 0.22 23.55 -0.47
CA GLN A 77 -1.16 23.35 0.01
C GLN A 77 -1.32 23.52 1.53
N MET A 78 -0.22 23.67 2.28
CA MET A 78 -0.26 23.72 3.74
C MET A 78 -0.39 25.11 4.36
N ASP A 79 -0.45 26.16 3.55
CA ASP A 79 -0.83 27.48 4.06
C ASP A 79 -2.34 27.59 4.32
N ASP A 80 -2.95 26.46 4.69
CA ASP A 80 -4.34 26.32 5.02
C ASP A 80 -4.55 26.65 6.51
N GLU A 81 -5.23 27.76 6.77
CA GLU A 81 -5.55 28.24 8.12
C GLU A 81 -6.37 27.23 8.95
N ARG A 82 -6.97 26.21 8.32
CA ARG A 82 -7.71 25.14 9.02
C ARG A 82 -6.81 24.15 9.75
N VAL A 83 -5.51 24.12 9.45
CA VAL A 83 -4.54 23.19 10.05
C VAL A 83 -3.76 23.91 11.14
N ASP A 84 -3.77 23.36 12.35
CA ASP A 84 -3.04 23.92 13.47
C ASP A 84 -1.50 23.90 13.25
N PRO A 85 -0.74 24.78 13.90
CA PRO A 85 0.70 24.90 13.67
C PRO A 85 1.51 23.62 13.97
N GLU A 86 1.07 22.80 14.92
CA GLU A 86 1.77 21.58 15.31
C GLU A 86 1.59 20.49 14.25
N THR A 87 0.35 20.25 13.82
CA THR A 87 0.05 19.32 12.71
C THR A 87 0.71 19.77 11.41
N ARG A 88 0.70 21.08 11.12
CA ARG A 88 1.38 21.66 9.97
C ARG A 88 2.88 21.38 10.02
N LYS A 89 3.53 21.58 11.17
CA LYS A 89 4.93 21.24 11.33
C LYS A 89 5.17 19.74 11.12
N TYR A 90 4.34 18.88 11.70
CA TYR A 90 4.48 17.42 11.56
C TYR A 90 4.38 16.96 10.11
N PHE A 91 3.40 17.46 9.35
CA PHE A 91 3.28 17.13 7.93
C PHE A 91 4.48 17.63 7.14
N CYS A 92 4.94 18.87 7.36
CA CYS A 92 6.11 19.43 6.68
C CYS A 92 7.35 18.54 6.87
N ASP A 93 7.60 18.13 8.11
CA ASP A 93 8.73 17.26 8.45
C ASP A 93 8.59 15.90 7.76
N ARG A 94 7.37 15.35 7.70
CA ARG A 94 7.06 14.08 7.02
C ARG A 94 7.23 14.16 5.51
N VAL A 95 6.78 15.23 4.86
CA VAL A 95 6.92 15.42 3.41
C VAL A 95 8.38 15.56 3.00
N LYS A 96 9.18 16.30 3.79
CA LYS A 96 10.63 16.40 3.57
C LYS A 96 11.32 15.04 3.71
N MET A 97 11.02 14.30 4.78
CA MET A 97 11.58 12.94 4.99
C MET A 97 11.17 11.96 3.88
N ARG A 98 9.91 12.04 3.41
CA ARG A 98 9.38 11.17 2.34
C ARG A 98 10.25 11.19 1.09
N ARG A 99 10.75 12.36 0.67
CA ARG A 99 11.55 12.52 -0.55
C ARG A 99 12.80 11.65 -0.52
N ASP A 100 13.51 11.62 0.61
CA ASP A 100 14.76 10.85 0.74
C ASP A 100 14.50 9.37 0.97
N VAL A 101 13.48 9.06 1.78
CA VAL A 101 13.10 7.68 2.06
C VAL A 101 12.62 6.94 0.82
N LEU A 102 11.68 7.53 0.05
CA LEU A 102 11.12 6.87 -1.12
C LEU A 102 12.16 6.55 -2.19
N LYS A 103 13.19 7.38 -2.35
CA LYS A 103 14.29 7.09 -3.27
C LYS A 103 15.01 5.78 -2.94
N ASN A 104 15.10 5.44 -1.65
CA ASN A 104 15.86 4.29 -1.19
C ASN A 104 15.01 3.01 -1.08
N ILE A 105 13.71 3.13 -0.81
CA ILE A 105 12.83 1.97 -0.57
C ILE A 105 11.90 1.64 -1.73
N SER A 106 11.87 2.46 -2.78
CA SER A 106 11.01 2.21 -3.94
C SER A 106 11.53 1.04 -4.76
N GLN A 107 10.68 0.03 -4.92
CA GLN A 107 10.96 -1.07 -5.82
C GLN A 107 10.85 -0.61 -7.30
N PRO A 108 11.56 -1.25 -8.23
CA PRO A 108 11.36 -1.05 -9.66
C PRO A 108 9.95 -1.48 -10.09
N VAL A 109 9.43 -0.89 -11.17
CA VAL A 109 8.08 -1.22 -11.68
C VAL A 109 8.03 -2.66 -12.17
N GLU A 110 9.15 -3.15 -12.69
CA GLU A 110 9.35 -4.49 -13.21
C GLU A 110 9.04 -5.57 -12.17
N GLU A 111 9.43 -5.38 -10.90
CA GLU A 111 9.10 -6.32 -9.81
C GLU A 111 7.58 -6.46 -9.58
N VAL A 112 6.82 -5.37 -9.79
CA VAL A 112 5.36 -5.42 -9.70
C VAL A 112 4.76 -6.13 -10.90
N VAL A 113 5.33 -5.91 -12.10
CA VAL A 113 4.91 -6.57 -13.34
C VAL A 113 5.13 -8.08 -13.25
N ASP A 114 6.30 -8.53 -12.80
CA ASP A 114 6.63 -9.94 -12.64
C ASP A 114 5.62 -10.67 -11.74
N VAL A 115 5.18 -10.00 -10.66
CA VAL A 115 4.15 -10.53 -9.77
C VAL A 115 2.80 -10.67 -10.49
N ILE A 116 2.42 -9.67 -11.29
CA ILE A 116 1.17 -9.69 -12.06
C ILE A 116 1.19 -10.79 -13.13
N GLU A 117 2.29 -10.94 -13.86
CA GLU A 117 2.45 -12.00 -14.86
C GLU A 117 2.31 -13.38 -14.21
N ARG A 118 2.98 -13.61 -13.08
CA ARG A 118 2.83 -14.84 -12.30
C ARG A 118 1.38 -15.10 -11.88
N ILE A 119 0.63 -14.08 -11.47
CA ILE A 119 -0.80 -14.21 -11.10
C ILE A 119 -1.65 -14.61 -12.31
N ILE A 120 -1.33 -14.07 -13.48
CA ILE A 120 -2.04 -14.37 -14.73
C ILE A 120 -1.81 -15.82 -15.15
N ASP A 121 -0.60 -16.33 -14.95
CA ASP A 121 -0.22 -17.70 -15.34
C ASP A 121 -0.62 -18.77 -14.33
N ASP A 122 -0.74 -18.42 -13.05
CA ASP A 122 -1.10 -19.36 -11.99
C ASP A 122 -2.51 -19.92 -12.19
N GLU A 123 -2.66 -21.24 -12.12
CA GLU A 123 -3.96 -21.93 -12.22
C GLU A 123 -4.87 -21.52 -11.05
N LYS A 124 -4.29 -21.29 -9.88
CA LYS A 124 -5.01 -21.06 -8.62
C LYS A 124 -4.37 -19.93 -7.82
N PRO A 125 -4.34 -18.69 -8.35
CA PRO A 125 -3.64 -17.59 -7.72
C PRO A 125 -4.20 -17.29 -6.33
N LEU A 126 -3.31 -16.82 -5.46
CA LEU A 126 -3.66 -16.42 -4.10
C LEU A 126 -4.54 -15.16 -4.09
N LEU A 127 -5.25 -14.95 -2.99
CA LEU A 127 -6.03 -13.72 -2.79
C LEU A 127 -5.12 -12.49 -2.70
N ARG A 128 -3.90 -12.61 -2.14
CA ARG A 128 -3.00 -11.48 -1.89
C ARG A 128 -1.58 -11.79 -2.35
N TYR A 129 -0.94 -10.81 -2.98
CA TYR A 129 0.49 -10.86 -3.30
C TYR A 129 1.14 -9.53 -2.91
N GLN A 130 2.01 -9.54 -1.90
CA GLN A 130 2.90 -8.42 -1.62
C GLN A 130 4.12 -8.49 -2.54
N THR A 131 4.45 -7.37 -3.18
CA THR A 131 5.40 -7.40 -4.32
C THR A 131 6.86 -7.42 -3.88
N ASN A 132 7.19 -6.86 -2.71
CA ASN A 132 8.54 -6.85 -2.16
C ASN A 132 8.60 -7.41 -0.73
N GLU A 133 9.81 -7.67 -0.23
CA GLU A 133 10.05 -8.29 1.08
C GLU A 133 9.58 -7.42 2.23
N ALA A 134 9.86 -6.12 2.19
CA ALA A 134 9.41 -5.15 3.17
C ALA A 134 7.88 -5.17 3.36
N SER A 135 7.13 -5.26 2.25
CA SER A 135 5.67 -5.34 2.28
C SER A 135 5.18 -6.67 2.85
N ARG A 136 5.87 -7.79 2.56
CA ARG A 136 5.58 -9.10 3.15
C ARG A 136 5.79 -9.09 4.67
N GLU A 137 6.91 -8.53 5.11
CA GLU A 137 7.26 -8.47 6.53
C GLU A 137 6.32 -7.55 7.29
N MET A 138 5.99 -6.38 6.72
CA MET A 138 4.98 -5.48 7.28
C MET A 138 3.63 -6.17 7.44
N ALA A 139 3.19 -6.92 6.43
CA ALA A 139 1.95 -7.68 6.51
C ALA A 139 2.01 -8.75 7.61
N ARG A 140 3.16 -9.44 7.73
CA ARG A 140 3.39 -10.45 8.78
C ARG A 140 3.32 -9.84 10.17
N VAL A 141 4.09 -8.79 10.46
CA VAL A 141 4.17 -8.16 11.78
C VAL A 141 2.81 -7.61 12.21
N ARG A 142 2.15 -6.83 11.35
CA ARG A 142 0.84 -6.27 11.71
C ARG A 142 -0.25 -7.34 11.89
N SER A 143 -0.16 -8.48 11.21
CA SER A 143 -1.13 -9.58 11.41
C SER A 143 -1.03 -10.26 12.79
N GLN A 144 0.08 -10.06 13.51
CA GLN A 144 0.33 -10.67 14.82
C GLN A 144 -0.19 -9.82 15.99
N ASP A 145 -0.44 -8.53 15.77
CA ASP A 145 -0.99 -7.62 16.77
C ASP A 145 -2.47 -7.34 16.48
N PRO A 146 -3.41 -8.04 17.13
CA PRO A 146 -4.84 -7.82 16.92
C PRO A 146 -5.35 -6.51 17.56
N THR A 147 -4.56 -5.88 18.44
CA THR A 147 -4.95 -4.63 19.11
C THR A 147 -4.55 -3.41 18.29
N GLY A 148 -3.39 -3.47 17.64
CA GLY A 148 -2.84 -2.41 16.81
C GLY A 148 -2.03 -1.37 17.58
N ASP A 149 -2.03 -1.39 18.91
CA ASP A 149 -1.30 -0.42 19.74
C ASP A 149 0.21 -0.59 19.58
N ALA A 150 0.72 -1.82 19.58
CA ALA A 150 2.14 -2.07 19.39
C ALA A 150 2.62 -1.64 18.00
N TRP A 151 1.77 -1.79 16.98
CA TRP A 151 2.03 -1.24 15.65
C TRP A 151 2.17 0.30 15.68
N ILE A 152 1.23 1.00 16.32
CA ILE A 152 1.25 2.46 16.39
C ILE A 152 2.47 2.95 17.18
N GLU A 153 2.70 2.40 18.37
CA GLU A 153 3.83 2.77 19.24
C GLU A 153 5.17 2.53 18.57
N ASN A 154 5.36 1.37 17.93
CA ASN A 154 6.59 1.07 17.19
C ASN A 154 6.82 2.09 16.07
N LYS A 155 5.79 2.41 15.28
CA LYS A 155 5.95 3.37 14.17
C LYS A 155 6.11 4.83 14.61
N LEU A 156 5.65 5.19 15.80
CA LEU A 156 5.98 6.47 16.42
C LEU A 156 7.44 6.54 16.85
N MET A 157 8.01 5.42 17.34
CA MET A 157 9.38 5.34 17.86
C MET A 157 10.44 5.19 16.78
N THR A 158 10.23 4.30 15.80
CA THR A 158 11.22 3.98 14.76
C THR A 158 10.97 4.75 13.47
N GLY A 159 9.76 5.26 13.26
CA GLY A 159 9.35 5.84 11.98
C GLY A 159 8.90 4.79 10.97
N PHE A 160 8.01 5.18 10.05
CA PHE A 160 7.25 4.24 9.21
C PHE A 160 8.06 3.48 8.14
N PHE A 161 9.32 3.87 7.90
CA PHE A 161 10.15 3.33 6.84
C PHE A 161 11.54 2.90 7.32
N HIS A 162 11.76 2.86 8.63
CA HIS A 162 13.08 2.56 9.19
C HIS A 162 13.39 1.06 9.14
N ASP A 163 12.36 0.20 9.27
CA ASP A 163 12.47 -1.26 9.31
C ASP A 163 12.65 -1.93 7.93
N VAL A 164 13.07 -1.17 6.90
CA VAL A 164 13.25 -1.69 5.53
C VAL A 164 14.73 -1.98 5.21
N ASN A 165 15.64 -1.67 6.14
CA ASN A 165 17.09 -1.69 5.89
C ASN A 165 17.92 -2.61 6.81
N ASP A 166 17.29 -3.46 7.63
CA ASP A 166 17.98 -4.46 8.46
C ASP A 166 17.65 -5.90 8.02
#